data_AF-A0A453T7M9-F1
#
_entry.id   AF-A0A453T7M9-F1
#
_cell.length_a   1.000
_cell.length_b   1.000
_cell.length_c   1.000
_cell.angle_alpha   90.00
_cell.angle_beta   90.00
_cell.angle_gamma   90.00
#
_symmetry.space_group_name_H-M   'P 1'
#
loop_
_entity.id
_entity.type
_entity.pdbx_description
1 polymer ?
#
loop_
_entity_poly.entity_id
_entity_poly.type
_entity_poly.pdbx_seq_one_letter_code
_entity_poly.pdbx_strand_id
1 'polypeptide(L)'
;LQTPYLGPLQEGSTACVTVVRDNQIIVGNIGDTRCVLSMGGEGQVDEVCDITTDHKPHDEAEEKRIVLAGGKVYKDEFPNAALKDLGIYRINGKLHISRAIGYFEFKQS
;
A
#
# COMPACT_ATOMS: atom_id res chain seq x y z
N LEU A 1 -29.89 18.33 -17.51
CA LEU A 1 -29.27 18.02 -16.21
C LEU A 1 -28.00 17.25 -16.50
N GLN A 2 -26.84 17.74 -16.08
CA GLN A 2 -25.56 17.07 -16.28
C GLN A 2 -25.44 15.93 -15.26
N THR A 3 -25.16 14.73 -15.72
CA THR A 3 -24.90 13.59 -14.83
C THR A 3 -23.65 13.90 -14.00
N PRO A 4 -23.68 13.75 -12.66
CA PRO A 4 -22.49 13.96 -11.85
C PRO A 4 -21.39 12.98 -12.29
N TYR A 5 -20.16 13.47 -12.36
CA TYR A 5 -19.02 12.61 -12.65
C TYR A 5 -18.88 11.55 -11.56
N LEU A 6 -19.04 10.29 -11.96
CA LEU A 6 -18.74 9.16 -11.10
C LEU A 6 -17.27 8.82 -11.33
N GLY A 7 -16.42 9.11 -10.35
CA GLY A 7 -15.03 8.69 -10.40
C GLY A 7 -14.90 7.17 -10.45
N PRO A 8 -13.74 6.63 -10.90
CA PRO A 8 -13.47 5.19 -10.88
C PRO A 8 -13.67 4.60 -9.48
N LEU A 9 -14.75 3.85 -9.30
CA LEU A 9 -15.14 3.36 -7.98
C LEU A 9 -14.19 2.26 -7.49
N GLN A 10 -13.80 1.37 -8.40
CA GLN A 10 -13.03 0.16 -8.11
C GLN A 10 -11.62 0.19 -8.71
N GLU A 11 -11.34 1.15 -9.56
CA GLU A 11 -10.03 1.32 -10.16
C GLU A 11 -9.19 2.29 -9.33
N GLY A 12 -7.91 1.96 -9.22
CA GLY A 12 -6.95 2.78 -8.54
C GLY A 12 -5.54 2.29 -8.81
N SER A 13 -4.57 2.97 -8.20
CA SER A 13 -3.16 2.66 -8.40
C SER A 13 -2.35 2.99 -7.16
N THR A 14 -1.25 2.28 -6.99
CA THR A 14 -0.19 2.67 -6.08
C THR A 14 0.60 3.83 -6.69
N ALA A 15 1.39 4.53 -5.88
CA ALA A 15 2.41 5.41 -6.39
C ALA A 15 3.61 5.43 -5.45
N CYS A 16 4.80 5.19 -5.99
CA CYS A 16 6.06 5.34 -5.29
C CYS A 16 6.94 6.25 -6.14
N VAL A 17 7.18 7.46 -5.65
CA VAL A 17 7.82 8.54 -6.41
C VAL A 17 9.08 8.98 -5.70
N THR A 18 10.19 8.98 -6.44
CA THR A 18 11.49 9.45 -5.97
C THR A 18 11.85 10.75 -6.67
N VAL A 19 12.16 11.77 -5.89
CA VAL A 19 12.70 13.04 -6.37
C VAL A 19 14.15 13.15 -5.91
N VAL A 20 15.05 13.32 -6.87
CA VAL A 20 16.48 13.56 -6.62
C VAL A 20 16.79 15.00 -6.97
N ARG A 21 17.33 15.74 -6.01
CA ARG A 21 17.75 17.12 -6.21
C ARG A 21 19.00 17.39 -5.39
N ASP A 22 20.05 17.84 -6.06
CA ASP A 22 21.36 18.07 -5.45
C ASP A 22 21.79 16.81 -4.66
N ASN A 23 22.05 16.95 -3.36
CA ASN A 23 22.45 15.85 -2.48
C ASN A 23 21.29 15.28 -1.65
N GLN A 24 20.04 15.43 -2.14
CA GLN A 24 18.84 14.97 -1.43
C GLN A 24 18.04 13.98 -2.28
N ILE A 25 17.56 12.93 -1.61
CA ILE A 25 16.61 11.96 -2.14
C ILE A 25 15.36 12.05 -1.26
N ILE A 26 14.22 12.34 -1.89
CA ILE A 26 12.92 12.38 -1.21
C ILE A 26 12.03 11.33 -1.87
N VAL A 27 11.45 10.45 -1.06
CA VAL A 27 10.55 9.40 -1.56
C VAL A 27 9.17 9.53 -0.93
N GLY A 28 8.14 9.58 -1.76
CA GLY A 28 6.74 9.48 -1.35
C GLY A 28 6.16 8.15 -1.80
N ASN A 29 5.58 7.38 -0.87
CA ASN A 29 4.91 6.12 -1.17
C ASN A 29 3.43 6.15 -0.77
N ILE A 30 2.57 5.58 -1.62
CA ILE A 30 1.18 5.26 -1.34
C ILE A 30 0.86 3.88 -1.96
N GLY A 31 0.58 2.91 -1.11
CA GLY A 31 0.37 1.51 -1.50
C GLY A 31 1.55 0.62 -1.12
N ASP A 32 1.70 -0.50 -1.82
CA ASP A 32 2.66 -1.55 -1.51
C ASP A 32 3.74 -1.73 -2.59
N THR A 33 3.91 -0.71 -3.43
CA THR A 33 5.15 -0.54 -4.20
C THR A 33 6.28 -0.13 -3.24
N ARG A 34 7.50 -0.55 -3.56
CA ARG A 34 8.68 -0.31 -2.73
C ARG A 34 9.80 0.39 -3.49
N CYS A 35 10.42 1.37 -2.86
CA CYS A 35 11.69 1.94 -3.28
C CYS A 35 12.83 1.38 -2.42
N VAL A 36 13.88 0.93 -3.09
CA VAL A 36 15.08 0.36 -2.48
C VAL A 36 16.26 1.20 -2.92
N LEU A 37 17.13 1.55 -1.97
CA LEU A 37 18.35 2.29 -2.22
C LEU A 37 19.55 1.35 -2.15
N SER A 38 20.37 1.37 -3.21
CA SER A 38 21.67 0.68 -3.25
C SER A 38 22.77 1.72 -3.05
N MET A 39 23.62 1.53 -2.05
CA MET A 39 24.75 2.41 -1.76
C MET A 39 26.04 1.58 -1.84
N GLY A 40 26.81 1.83 -2.89
CA GLY A 40 28.12 1.21 -3.10
C GLY A 40 29.05 2.10 -3.88
N GLY A 41 30.35 1.96 -3.60
CA GLY A 41 31.42 2.56 -4.39
C GLY A 41 31.98 1.55 -5.40
N GLU A 42 32.77 2.03 -6.36
CA GLU A 42 33.44 1.18 -7.34
C GLU A 42 34.25 0.06 -6.64
N GLY A 43 33.94 -1.19 -6.96
CA GLY A 43 34.60 -2.37 -6.39
C GLY A 43 34.12 -2.80 -4.98
N GLN A 44 33.05 -2.22 -4.45
CA GLN A 44 32.48 -2.59 -3.14
C GLN A 44 31.18 -3.40 -3.31
N VAL A 45 30.80 -4.15 -2.26
CA VAL A 45 29.48 -4.77 -2.17
C VAL A 45 28.49 -3.71 -1.75
N ASP A 46 27.43 -3.51 -2.53
CA ASP A 46 26.40 -2.52 -2.22
C ASP A 46 25.66 -2.87 -0.92
N GLU A 47 25.52 -1.87 -0.04
CA GLU A 47 24.53 -1.92 1.03
C GLU A 47 23.17 -1.57 0.45
N VAL A 48 22.17 -2.41 0.71
CA VAL A 48 20.82 -2.28 0.17
C VAL A 48 19.84 -2.03 1.31
N CYS A 49 19.07 -0.94 1.24
CA CYS A 49 18.07 -0.62 2.23
C CYS A 49 16.71 -0.24 1.61
N ASP A 50 15.64 -0.67 2.27
CA ASP A 50 14.28 -0.22 1.95
C ASP A 50 14.12 1.22 2.45
N ILE A 51 13.82 2.15 1.54
CA ILE A 51 13.61 3.57 1.88
C ILE A 51 12.13 3.97 1.86
N THR A 52 11.25 2.97 1.77
CA THR A 52 9.80 3.10 1.90
C THR A 52 9.25 1.94 2.71
N THR A 53 8.15 2.18 3.43
CA THR A 53 7.36 1.12 4.03
C THR A 53 6.15 0.82 3.15
N ASP A 54 5.89 -0.47 2.90
CA ASP A 54 4.66 -0.89 2.22
C ASP A 54 3.46 -0.58 3.11
N HIS A 55 2.32 -0.25 2.50
CA HIS A 55 1.08 0.00 3.22
C HIS A 55 0.15 -1.21 3.12
N LYS A 56 0.30 -2.15 4.07
CA LYS A 56 -0.51 -3.36 4.12
C LYS A 56 -1.67 -3.21 5.12
N PRO A 57 -2.85 -3.79 4.86
CA PRO A 57 -4.00 -3.63 5.76
C PRO A 57 -3.78 -4.14 7.19
N HIS A 58 -2.84 -5.05 7.42
CA HIS A 58 -2.56 -5.64 8.74
C HIS A 58 -1.41 -4.96 9.49
N ASP A 59 -0.81 -3.92 8.91
CA ASP A 59 0.15 -3.09 9.64
C ASP A 59 -0.61 -2.30 10.70
N GLU A 60 -0.13 -2.27 11.95
CA GLU A 60 -0.86 -1.70 13.09
C GLU A 60 -1.40 -0.29 12.84
N ALA A 61 -0.56 0.59 12.26
CA ALA A 61 -0.94 1.96 11.94
C ALA A 61 -2.03 2.03 10.83
N GLU A 62 -1.97 1.13 9.86
CA GLU A 62 -2.92 1.09 8.75
C GLU A 62 -4.25 0.47 9.19
N GLU A 63 -4.23 -0.63 9.94
CA GLU A 63 -5.42 -1.25 10.49
C GLU A 63 -6.18 -0.25 11.36
N LYS A 64 -5.48 0.48 12.25
CA LYS A 64 -6.07 1.54 13.06
C LYS A 64 -6.74 2.62 12.21
N ARG A 65 -6.08 3.09 11.15
CA ARG A 65 -6.64 4.08 10.23
C ARG A 65 -7.89 3.56 9.52
N ILE A 66 -7.86 2.31 9.06
CA ILE A 66 -8.99 1.65 8.37
C ILE A 66 -10.19 1.55 9.32
N VAL A 67 -9.99 1.09 10.55
CA VAL A 67 -11.04 0.92 11.56
C VAL A 67 -11.64 2.27 11.96
N LEU A 68 -10.81 3.29 12.16
CA LEU A 68 -11.28 4.66 12.45
C LEU A 68 -12.12 5.26 11.32
N ALA A 69 -11.86 4.86 10.07
CA ALA A 69 -12.66 5.24 8.91
C ALA A 69 -13.94 4.39 8.72
N GLY A 70 -14.25 3.47 9.66
CA GLY A 70 -15.43 2.59 9.59
C GLY A 70 -15.24 1.31 8.76
N GLY A 71 -14.02 1.05 8.27
CA GLY A 71 -13.66 -0.18 7.57
C GLY A 71 -13.30 -1.33 8.52
N LYS A 72 -13.05 -2.51 7.94
CA LYS A 72 -12.59 -3.71 8.66
C LYS A 72 -11.47 -4.40 7.87
N VAL A 73 -10.58 -5.08 8.58
CA VAL A 73 -9.52 -5.90 7.97
C VAL A 73 -9.88 -7.37 8.14
N TYR A 74 -9.90 -8.10 7.02
CA TYR A 74 -10.20 -9.52 6.97
C TYR A 74 -8.97 -10.28 6.46
N LYS A 75 -8.67 -11.44 7.02
CA LYS A 75 -7.66 -12.36 6.49
C LYS A 75 -8.37 -13.50 5.76
N ASP A 76 -7.97 -13.78 4.51
CA ASP A 76 -8.48 -14.94 3.78
C ASP A 76 -8.23 -16.23 4.58
N GLU A 77 -9.25 -17.06 4.75
CA GLU A 77 -9.15 -18.34 5.48
C GLU A 77 -8.96 -19.50 4.51
N PHE A 78 -7.98 -20.37 4.80
CA PHE A 78 -7.79 -21.62 4.06
C PHE A 78 -8.30 -22.80 4.90
N PRO A 79 -9.02 -23.76 4.28
CA PRO A 79 -9.58 -24.92 4.99
C PRO A 79 -8.49 -25.86 5.53
N ASN A 80 -7.28 -25.81 4.97
CA ASN A 80 -6.14 -26.54 5.46
C ASN A 80 -5.40 -25.72 6.53
N ALA A 81 -5.31 -26.24 7.76
CA ALA A 81 -4.60 -25.60 8.86
C ALA A 81 -3.13 -25.30 8.54
N ALA A 82 -2.47 -26.11 7.70
CA ALA A 82 -1.09 -25.87 7.25
C ALA A 82 -0.95 -24.65 6.32
N LEU A 83 -2.05 -24.15 5.75
CA LEU A 83 -2.07 -22.98 4.86
C LEU A 83 -2.63 -21.73 5.55
N LYS A 84 -2.99 -21.80 6.83
CA LYS A 84 -3.64 -20.70 7.58
C LYS A 84 -2.80 -19.41 7.59
N ASP A 85 -1.48 -19.54 7.54
CA ASP A 85 -0.59 -18.39 7.57
C ASP A 85 -0.47 -17.67 6.22
N LEU A 86 -0.88 -18.31 5.12
CA LEU A 86 -0.82 -17.75 3.77
C LEU A 86 -2.00 -16.84 3.41
N GLY A 87 -2.97 -16.68 4.32
CA GLY A 87 -4.13 -15.81 4.11
C GLY A 87 -3.73 -14.36 3.81
N ILE A 88 -4.36 -13.75 2.82
CA ILE A 88 -4.12 -12.35 2.42
C ILE A 88 -5.05 -11.45 3.24
N TYR A 89 -4.50 -10.35 3.77
CA TYR A 89 -5.29 -9.35 4.47
C TYR A 89 -5.94 -8.37 3.49
N ARG A 90 -7.23 -8.10 3.67
CA ARG A 90 -8.05 -7.27 2.78
C ARG A 90 -8.95 -6.33 3.58
N ILE A 91 -9.03 -5.08 3.13
CA ILE A 91 -10.04 -4.12 3.58
C ILE A 91 -11.41 -4.57 3.09
N ASN A 92 -12.34 -4.74 4.02
CA ASN A 92 -13.71 -5.17 3.77
C ASN A 92 -13.82 -6.45 2.91
N GLY A 93 -12.79 -7.32 2.97
CA GLY A 93 -12.71 -8.56 2.19
C GLY A 93 -12.42 -8.35 0.69
N LYS A 94 -12.09 -7.13 0.26
CA LYS A 94 -11.92 -6.78 -1.16
C LYS A 94 -10.49 -6.37 -1.50
N LEU A 95 -9.99 -5.28 -0.92
CA LEU A 95 -8.75 -4.64 -1.34
C LEU A 95 -7.57 -5.01 -0.44
N HIS A 96 -6.49 -5.52 -1.02
CA HIS A 96 -5.33 -6.05 -0.27
C HIS A 96 -4.23 -5.01 0.02
N ILE A 97 -4.44 -3.75 -0.38
CA ILE A 97 -3.56 -2.60 -0.12
C ILE A 97 -4.32 -1.58 0.70
N SER A 98 -3.66 -0.95 1.68
CA SER A 98 -4.37 -0.02 2.56
C SER A 98 -4.47 1.40 2.00
N ARG A 99 -3.52 1.81 1.16
CA ARG A 99 -3.49 3.13 0.53
C ARG A 99 -3.37 3.01 -0.98
N ALA A 100 -4.08 3.89 -1.69
CA ALA A 100 -4.01 3.99 -3.15
C ALA A 100 -4.64 5.30 -3.63
N ILE A 101 -4.26 5.73 -4.82
CA ILE A 101 -4.97 6.74 -5.61
C ILE A 101 -6.18 6.05 -6.27
N GLY A 102 -7.33 6.72 -6.38
CA GLY A 102 -8.57 6.08 -6.84
C GLY A 102 -9.23 5.25 -5.74
N TYR A 103 -9.84 4.11 -6.09
CA TYR A 103 -10.64 3.26 -5.18
C TYR A 103 -11.67 4.06 -4.40
N PHE A 104 -12.46 4.88 -5.12
CA PHE A 104 -13.40 5.78 -4.47
C PHE A 104 -14.46 5.05 -3.64
N GLU A 105 -14.77 3.78 -3.91
CA GLU A 105 -15.69 2.98 -3.08
C GLU A 105 -15.25 2.89 -1.60
N PHE A 106 -13.96 3.05 -1.30
CA PHE A 106 -13.40 3.03 0.07
C PHE A 106 -13.22 4.43 0.68
N LYS A 107 -13.71 5.47 -0.02
CA LYS A 107 -13.52 6.88 0.35
C LYS A 107 -14.84 7.66 0.38
N GLN A 108 -15.97 6.97 0.26
CA GLN A 108 -17.29 7.57 0.40
C GLN A 108 -17.68 7.59 1.89
N SER A 109 -17.67 8.78 2.47
CA SER A 109 -18.12 9.07 3.84
C SER A 109 -19.06 10.27 3.82
#